data_AF-A0A6A5G6D0-F1
#
_entry.id   AF-A0A6A5G6D0-F1
#
_cell.length_a   1.000
_cell.length_b   1.000
_cell.length_c   1.000
_cell.angle_alpha   90.00
_cell.angle_beta   90.00
_cell.angle_gamma   90.00
#
_symmetry.space_group_name_H-M   'P 1'
#
loop_
_entity.id
_entity.type
_entity.pdbx_description
1 polymer ?
#
loop_
_entity_poly.entity_id
_entity_poly.type
_entity_poly.pdbx_seq_one_letter_code
_entity_poly.pdbx_strand_id
1 'polypeptide(L)'
;MDEQLAKIADICLTLREHEQLTGDILRHGMARIFNVNLVNEAQAVIGLEELRAVLGFAPPGNWTNYKEPSREEIAAALTIEEYYELREPRSKMRSLNSTLFFEKNFPPAIAFLDMRMPAIRAIYRLKFEEIRRHHGPKGIADRKEIDRMLEDFRTTSLRIDRAFQQIFLRNSLCLLAKGMLHN
;
A
#
# COMPACT_ATOMS: atom_id res chain seq x y z
N MET A 1 -6.88 9.23 -12.55
CA MET A 1 -5.77 8.58 -11.81
C MET A 1 -4.45 9.35 -11.97
N ASP A 2 -3.99 9.61 -13.20
CA ASP A 2 -2.71 10.30 -13.44
C ASP A 2 -2.56 11.66 -12.74
N GLU A 3 -3.62 12.48 -12.75
CA GLU A 3 -3.63 13.75 -12.04
C GLU A 3 -3.40 13.59 -10.52
N GLN A 4 -3.99 12.55 -9.91
CA GLN A 4 -3.82 12.27 -8.48
C GLN A 4 -2.41 11.76 -8.18
N LEU A 5 -1.84 10.93 -9.07
CA LEU A 5 -0.45 10.46 -8.95
C LEU A 5 0.55 11.62 -9.09
N ALA A 6 0.29 12.56 -10.00
CA ALA A 6 1.11 13.76 -10.16
C ALA A 6 1.07 14.64 -8.91
N LYS A 7 -0.12 14.80 -8.29
CA LYS A 7 -0.26 15.51 -7.01
C LYS A 7 0.51 14.84 -5.88
N ILE A 8 0.49 13.50 -5.79
CA ILE A 8 1.30 12.77 -4.82
C ILE A 8 2.79 13.02 -5.07
N ALA A 9 3.24 12.92 -6.33
CA ALA A 9 4.65 13.10 -6.69
C ALA A 9 5.19 14.53 -6.45
N ASP A 10 4.32 15.55 -6.36
CA ASP A 10 4.70 16.95 -6.05
C ASP A 10 4.80 17.23 -4.54
N ILE A 11 4.45 16.26 -3.69
CA ILE A 11 4.55 16.42 -2.24
C ILE A 11 6.03 16.45 -1.83
N CYS A 12 6.38 17.44 -1.01
CA CYS A 12 7.63 17.43 -0.24
C CYS A 12 7.34 16.99 1.19
N LEU A 13 8.27 16.26 1.80
CA LEU A 13 8.22 15.86 3.20
C LEU A 13 9.29 16.60 3.99
N THR A 14 8.88 17.39 4.97
CA THR A 14 9.77 18.04 5.93
C THR A 14 10.45 17.01 6.84
N LEU A 15 11.49 17.43 7.57
CA LEU A 15 12.16 16.58 8.55
C LEU A 15 11.18 16.07 9.62
N ARG A 16 10.25 16.92 10.08
CA ARG A 16 9.22 16.56 11.05
C ARG A 16 8.24 15.52 10.49
N GLU A 17 7.81 15.69 9.25
CA GLU A 17 6.92 14.72 8.58
C GLU A 17 7.58 13.36 8.41
N HIS A 18 8.89 13.30 8.18
CA HIS A 18 9.62 12.03 8.20
C HIS A 18 9.56 11.34 9.56
N GLU A 19 9.73 12.08 10.66
CA GLU A 19 9.62 11.53 12.03
C GLU A 19 8.20 11.04 12.30
N GLN A 20 7.18 11.84 11.98
CA GLN A 20 5.76 11.50 12.15
C GLN A 20 5.37 10.23 11.39
N LEU A 21 5.89 10.03 10.18
CA LEU A 21 5.63 8.84 9.37
C LEU A 21 6.11 7.55 10.08
N THR A 22 7.14 7.65 10.91
CA THR A 22 7.65 6.54 11.74
C THR A 22 7.00 6.44 13.11
N GLY A 23 5.98 7.27 13.39
CA GLY A 23 5.36 7.38 14.71
C GLY A 23 6.27 8.03 15.75
N ASP A 24 7.14 8.95 15.33
CA ASP A 24 8.11 9.65 16.19
C ASP A 24 9.12 8.73 16.90
N ILE A 25 9.29 7.50 16.41
CA ILE A 25 10.26 6.53 16.94
C ILE A 25 11.67 6.84 16.43
N LEU A 26 11.80 7.27 15.18
CA LEU A 26 13.08 7.57 14.54
C LEU A 26 13.25 9.07 14.33
N ARG A 27 14.48 9.57 14.58
CA ARG A 27 14.87 10.93 14.20
C ARG A 27 15.04 11.06 12.69
N HIS A 28 14.85 12.26 12.17
CA HIS A 28 14.74 12.55 10.74
C HIS A 28 15.83 11.90 9.85
N GLY A 29 17.08 11.80 10.30
CA GLY A 29 18.15 11.16 9.52
C GLY A 29 17.88 9.67 9.25
N MET A 30 17.52 8.93 10.28
CA MET A 30 17.16 7.50 10.18
C MET A 30 15.78 7.32 9.55
N ALA A 31 14.82 8.18 9.92
CA ALA A 31 13.48 8.14 9.38
C ALA A 31 13.46 8.32 7.85
N ARG A 32 14.29 9.21 7.30
CA ARG A 32 14.42 9.38 5.84
C ARG A 32 14.81 8.10 5.13
N ILE A 33 15.79 7.36 5.65
CA ILE A 33 16.27 6.10 5.07
C ILE A 33 15.18 5.02 5.20
N PHE A 34 14.59 4.93 6.39
CA PHE A 34 13.55 3.95 6.70
C PHE A 34 12.29 4.13 5.83
N ASN A 35 11.88 5.38 5.62
CA ASN A 35 10.64 5.72 4.95
C ASN A 35 10.64 5.41 3.45
N VAL A 36 11.81 5.28 2.81
CA VAL A 36 11.91 4.91 1.38
C VAL A 36 11.20 3.58 1.09
N ASN A 37 11.29 2.63 2.02
CA ASN A 37 10.63 1.33 1.90
C ASN A 37 9.28 1.30 2.61
N LEU A 38 9.16 1.97 3.77
CA LEU A 38 7.97 1.91 4.61
C LEU A 38 6.72 2.41 3.87
N VAL A 39 6.83 3.47 3.06
CA VAL A 39 5.65 3.99 2.35
C VAL A 39 5.14 3.05 1.26
N ASN A 40 6.03 2.32 0.58
CA ASN A 40 5.64 1.36 -0.46
C ASN A 40 4.92 0.17 0.17
N GLU A 41 5.38 -0.26 1.34
CA GLU A 41 4.74 -1.35 2.06
C GLU A 41 3.43 -0.89 2.71
N ALA A 42 3.38 0.32 3.28
CA ALA A 42 2.17 0.87 3.91
C ALA A 42 1.05 1.16 2.89
N GLN A 43 1.39 1.72 1.72
CA GLN A 43 0.39 1.97 0.67
C GLN A 43 -0.18 0.66 0.12
N ALA A 44 0.64 -0.39 0.03
CA ALA A 44 0.17 -1.72 -0.35
C ALA A 44 -0.82 -2.30 0.68
N VAL A 45 -0.61 -2.07 1.99
CA VAL A 45 -1.59 -2.45 3.02
C VAL A 45 -2.91 -1.70 2.81
N ILE A 46 -2.88 -0.39 2.57
CA ILE A 46 -4.09 0.39 2.25
C ILE A 46 -4.83 -0.21 1.04
N GLY A 47 -4.10 -0.56 -0.02
CA GLY A 47 -4.71 -1.16 -1.20
C GLY A 47 -5.33 -2.54 -0.94
N LEU A 48 -4.69 -3.38 -0.11
CA LEU A 48 -5.24 -4.67 0.29
C LEU A 48 -6.49 -4.52 1.17
N GLU A 49 -6.50 -3.55 2.09
CA GLU A 49 -7.70 -3.22 2.88
C GLU A 49 -8.89 -2.85 1.98
N GLU A 50 -8.69 -1.94 1.02
CA GLU A 50 -9.76 -1.52 0.11
C GLU A 50 -10.20 -2.68 -0.81
N LEU A 51 -9.28 -3.53 -1.24
CA LEU A 51 -9.60 -4.70 -2.06
C LEU A 51 -10.46 -5.71 -1.29
N ARG A 52 -10.06 -6.09 -0.08
CA ARG A 52 -10.83 -6.99 0.78
C ARG A 52 -12.20 -6.40 1.13
N ALA A 53 -12.27 -5.10 1.41
CA ALA A 53 -13.52 -4.41 1.69
C ALA A 53 -14.51 -4.47 0.52
N VAL A 54 -14.05 -4.28 -0.72
CA VAL A 54 -14.91 -4.38 -1.91
C VAL A 54 -15.40 -5.81 -2.15
N LEU A 55 -14.56 -6.81 -1.83
CA LEU A 55 -14.88 -8.24 -1.90
C LEU A 55 -15.79 -8.71 -0.76
N GLY A 56 -15.95 -7.91 0.31
CA GLY A 56 -16.69 -8.29 1.51
C GLY A 56 -15.93 -9.26 2.42
N PHE A 57 -14.61 -9.35 2.28
CA PHE A 57 -13.75 -10.16 3.13
C PHE A 57 -13.33 -9.38 4.38
N ALA A 58 -12.94 -10.11 5.44
CA ALA A 58 -12.36 -9.51 6.64
C ALA A 58 -11.12 -8.66 6.27
N PRO A 59 -10.71 -7.65 7.06
CA PRO A 59 -9.45 -6.94 6.80
C PRO A 59 -8.24 -7.88 6.95
N PRO A 60 -7.04 -7.49 6.44
CA PRO A 60 -5.82 -8.26 6.63
C PRO A 60 -5.58 -8.58 8.11
N GLY A 61 -5.26 -9.85 8.42
CA GLY A 61 -4.95 -10.30 9.77
C GLY A 61 -3.53 -9.95 10.22
N ASN A 62 -3.16 -10.44 11.40
CA ASN A 62 -1.82 -10.26 11.94
C ASN A 62 -0.75 -10.88 11.03
N TRP A 63 0.46 -10.34 11.10
CA TRP A 63 1.59 -10.85 10.33
C TRP A 63 1.90 -12.32 10.66
N THR A 64 2.15 -13.09 9.62
CA THR A 64 2.67 -14.46 9.70
C THR A 64 4.09 -14.53 9.16
N ASN A 65 4.73 -15.69 9.30
CA ASN A 65 5.94 -15.98 8.53
C ASN A 65 5.63 -15.93 7.03
N TYR A 66 6.57 -15.44 6.24
CA TYR A 66 6.44 -15.41 4.80
C TYR A 66 6.48 -16.82 4.23
N LYS A 67 5.42 -17.19 3.52
CA LYS A 67 5.29 -18.45 2.79
C LYS A 67 4.61 -18.17 1.46
N GLU A 68 5.21 -18.62 0.37
CA GLU A 68 4.55 -18.64 -0.94
C GLU A 68 3.69 -19.90 -1.06
N PRO A 69 2.40 -19.79 -1.39
CA PRO A 69 1.56 -20.95 -1.62
C PRO A 69 1.99 -21.76 -2.84
N SER A 70 1.85 -23.08 -2.74
CA SER A 70 2.09 -23.98 -3.86
C SER A 70 0.94 -23.93 -4.87
N ARG A 71 1.18 -24.42 -6.09
CA ARG A 71 0.13 -24.49 -7.12
C ARG A 71 -1.00 -25.44 -6.71
N GLU A 72 -0.65 -26.51 -5.99
CA GLU A 72 -1.56 -27.51 -5.46
C GLU A 72 -2.44 -26.91 -4.36
N GLU A 73 -1.87 -26.13 -3.43
CA GLU A 73 -2.61 -25.39 -2.40
C GLU A 73 -3.63 -24.44 -3.05
N ILE A 74 -3.20 -23.65 -4.06
CA ILE A 74 -4.08 -22.73 -4.79
C ILE A 74 -5.19 -23.48 -5.54
N ALA A 75 -4.86 -24.61 -6.19
CA ALA A 75 -5.84 -25.41 -6.91
C ALA A 75 -6.91 -25.97 -5.97
N ALA A 76 -6.49 -26.42 -4.78
CA ALA A 76 -7.32 -27.06 -3.76
C ALA A 76 -8.25 -26.10 -2.99
N ALA A 77 -8.13 -24.77 -3.17
CA ALA A 77 -9.01 -23.80 -2.51
C ALA A 77 -10.50 -24.11 -2.75
N LEU A 78 -11.28 -24.26 -1.68
CA LEU A 78 -12.69 -24.65 -1.74
C LEU A 78 -13.61 -23.45 -1.92
N THR A 79 -13.17 -22.27 -1.45
CA THR A 79 -13.93 -21.03 -1.56
C THR A 79 -13.18 -19.95 -2.36
N ILE A 80 -13.91 -18.92 -2.79
CA ILE A 80 -13.31 -17.75 -3.45
C ILE A 80 -12.44 -16.95 -2.48
N GLU A 81 -12.83 -16.87 -1.19
CA GLU A 81 -12.03 -16.20 -0.16
C GLU A 81 -10.72 -16.95 0.10
N GLU A 82 -10.76 -18.28 0.26
CA GLU A 82 -9.53 -19.09 0.39
C GLU A 82 -8.62 -18.94 -0.84
N TYR A 83 -9.20 -18.95 -2.04
CA TYR A 83 -8.45 -18.72 -3.27
C TYR A 83 -7.80 -17.33 -3.28
N TYR A 84 -8.55 -16.30 -2.89
CA TYR A 84 -8.05 -14.94 -2.77
C TYR A 84 -6.91 -14.87 -1.76
N GLU A 85 -7.07 -15.43 -0.55
CA GLU A 85 -6.05 -15.42 0.49
C GLU A 85 -4.76 -16.08 0.02
N LEU A 86 -4.84 -17.21 -0.69
CA LEU A 86 -3.67 -17.86 -1.28
C LEU A 86 -3.03 -17.03 -2.41
N ARG A 87 -3.79 -16.18 -3.10
CA ARG A 87 -3.29 -15.35 -4.21
C ARG A 87 -2.93 -13.92 -3.81
N GLU A 88 -3.32 -13.48 -2.63
CA GLU A 88 -3.12 -12.13 -2.13
C GLU A 88 -1.63 -11.74 -2.18
N PRO A 89 -1.28 -10.56 -2.72
CA PRO A 89 0.10 -10.09 -2.81
C PRO A 89 0.81 -10.03 -1.45
N ARG A 90 1.82 -10.88 -1.30
CA ARG A 90 2.67 -10.98 -0.11
C ARG A 90 3.96 -10.17 -0.27
N SER A 91 4.49 -9.70 0.85
CA SER A 91 5.83 -9.10 0.91
C SER A 91 6.60 -9.69 2.09
N LYS A 92 7.86 -10.06 1.87
CA LYS A 92 8.78 -10.43 2.97
C LYS A 92 8.93 -9.30 3.97
N MET A 93 8.82 -8.04 3.52
CA MET A 93 8.91 -6.87 4.39
C MET A 93 7.69 -6.70 5.30
N ARG A 94 6.53 -7.29 4.93
CA ARG A 94 5.29 -7.35 5.72
C ARG A 94 5.07 -8.75 6.31
N SER A 95 6.09 -9.29 6.95
CA SER A 95 6.05 -10.63 7.55
C SER A 95 6.87 -10.69 8.83
N LEU A 96 6.65 -11.71 9.65
CA LEU A 96 7.46 -11.94 10.85
C LEU A 96 8.94 -12.22 10.53
N ASN A 97 9.27 -12.56 9.28
CA ASN A 97 10.64 -12.75 8.81
C ASN A 97 11.28 -11.47 8.25
N SER A 98 10.59 -10.33 8.33
CA SER A 98 11.12 -9.05 7.87
C SER A 98 12.37 -8.69 8.66
N THR A 99 13.44 -8.36 7.94
CA THR A 99 14.68 -7.86 8.53
C THR A 99 14.68 -6.34 8.72
N LEU A 100 13.63 -5.66 8.22
CA LEU A 100 13.55 -4.20 8.19
C LEU A 100 12.42 -3.63 9.04
N PHE A 101 11.27 -4.30 9.09
CA PHE A 101 10.07 -3.77 9.74
C PHE A 101 9.48 -4.70 10.78
N PHE A 102 8.90 -4.10 11.81
CA PHE A 102 7.93 -4.72 12.68
C PHE A 102 6.53 -4.33 12.25
N GLU A 103 5.55 -5.19 12.52
CA GLU A 103 4.13 -4.92 12.25
C GLU A 103 3.67 -3.58 12.85
N LYS A 104 4.13 -3.26 14.06
CA LYS A 104 3.84 -1.99 14.75
C LYS A 104 4.34 -0.73 14.03
N ASN A 105 5.20 -0.85 13.02
CA ASN A 105 5.64 0.30 12.21
C ASN A 105 4.57 0.78 11.23
N PHE A 106 3.57 -0.05 10.91
CA PHE A 106 2.61 0.23 9.85
C PHE A 106 1.45 1.13 10.27
N PRO A 107 0.83 0.98 11.45
CA PRO A 107 -0.25 1.86 11.88
C PRO A 107 0.08 3.37 11.81
N PRO A 108 1.23 3.87 12.33
CA PRO A 108 1.54 5.30 12.20
C PRO A 108 1.81 5.71 10.74
N ALA A 109 2.42 4.84 9.93
CA ALA A 109 2.66 5.13 8.51
C ALA A 109 1.35 5.25 7.72
N ILE A 110 0.42 4.32 7.94
CA ILE A 110 -0.90 4.32 7.31
C ILE A 110 -1.68 5.57 7.73
N ALA A 111 -1.72 5.89 9.03
CA ALA A 111 -2.38 7.10 9.53
C ALA A 111 -1.77 8.38 8.92
N PHE A 112 -0.45 8.45 8.80
CA PHE A 112 0.23 9.56 8.14
C PHE A 112 -0.16 9.67 6.66
N LEU A 113 -0.18 8.55 5.92
CA LEU A 113 -0.56 8.53 4.50
C LEU A 113 -2.02 8.94 4.31
N ASP A 114 -2.94 8.44 5.14
CA ASP A 114 -4.36 8.81 5.08
C ASP A 114 -4.57 10.31 5.35
N MET A 115 -3.80 10.90 6.26
CA MET A 115 -3.84 12.34 6.54
C MET A 115 -3.19 13.18 5.43
N ARG A 116 -1.97 12.82 5.02
CA ARG A 116 -1.12 13.66 4.18
C ARG A 116 -1.35 13.45 2.68
N MET A 117 -1.80 12.24 2.33
CA MET A 117 -1.97 11.75 0.95
C MET A 117 -3.29 10.93 0.81
N PRO A 118 -4.45 11.48 1.21
CA PRO A 118 -5.73 10.75 1.19
C PRO A 118 -6.11 10.21 -0.21
N ALA A 119 -5.53 10.79 -1.26
CA ALA A 119 -5.68 10.34 -2.63
C ALA A 119 -5.28 8.86 -2.84
N ILE A 120 -4.36 8.30 -2.04
CA ILE A 120 -3.92 6.90 -2.16
C ILE A 120 -5.10 5.95 -1.94
N ARG A 121 -5.78 6.09 -0.80
CA ARG A 121 -6.97 5.29 -0.47
C ARG A 121 -8.09 5.52 -1.48
N ALA A 122 -8.29 6.75 -1.93
CA ALA A 122 -9.27 7.08 -2.95
C ALA A 122 -8.98 6.40 -4.30
N ILE A 123 -7.71 6.33 -4.73
CA ILE A 123 -7.30 5.66 -5.97
C ILE A 123 -7.68 4.17 -5.91
N TYR A 124 -7.33 3.49 -4.83
CA TYR A 124 -7.67 2.06 -4.66
C TYR A 124 -9.17 1.83 -4.61
N ARG A 125 -9.88 2.59 -3.77
CA ARG A 125 -11.33 2.48 -3.63
C ARG A 125 -12.05 2.66 -4.97
N LEU A 126 -11.76 3.74 -5.69
CA LEU A 126 -12.39 4.01 -6.99
C LEU A 126 -12.12 2.90 -8.00
N LYS A 127 -10.88 2.39 -8.03
CA LYS A 127 -10.47 1.32 -8.94
C LYS A 127 -11.23 0.01 -8.67
N PHE A 128 -11.38 -0.38 -7.40
CA PHE A 128 -12.07 -1.63 -7.05
C PHE A 128 -13.60 -1.49 -7.09
N GLU A 129 -14.15 -0.33 -6.73
CA GLU A 129 -15.59 -0.06 -6.90
C GLU A 129 -16.01 -0.09 -8.37
N GLU A 130 -15.20 0.43 -9.28
CA GLU A 130 -15.47 0.38 -10.72
C GLU A 130 -15.62 -1.06 -11.20
N ILE A 131 -14.69 -1.94 -10.80
CA ILE A 131 -14.78 -3.38 -11.08
C ILE A 131 -16.11 -3.93 -10.53
N ARG A 132 -16.39 -3.73 -9.23
CA ARG A 132 -17.63 -4.23 -8.62
C ARG A 132 -18.91 -3.78 -9.33
N ARG A 133 -18.97 -2.52 -9.80
CA ARG A 133 -20.15 -1.99 -10.52
C ARG A 133 -20.44 -2.75 -11.82
N HIS A 134 -19.41 -3.27 -12.49
CA HIS A 134 -19.60 -4.07 -13.71
C HIS A 134 -20.25 -5.44 -13.46
N HIS A 135 -20.17 -5.96 -12.23
CA HIS A 135 -20.65 -7.31 -11.88
C HIS A 135 -22.01 -7.33 -11.15
N GLY A 136 -22.49 -6.16 -10.73
CA GLY A 136 -23.82 -6.02 -10.14
C GLY A 136 -23.99 -6.77 -8.81
N PRO A 137 -25.24 -7.10 -8.41
CA PRO A 137 -25.54 -7.65 -7.09
C PRO A 137 -25.11 -9.11 -6.89
N LYS A 138 -24.68 -9.81 -7.96
CA LYS A 138 -24.17 -11.19 -7.87
C LYS A 138 -22.78 -11.26 -7.22
N GLY A 139 -22.09 -10.12 -7.08
CA GLY A 139 -20.77 -10.03 -6.49
C GLY A 139 -19.69 -10.69 -7.35
N ILE A 140 -18.48 -10.71 -6.79
CA ILE A 140 -17.29 -11.30 -7.40
C ILE A 140 -17.26 -12.77 -7.02
N ALA A 141 -17.54 -13.64 -7.99
CA ALA A 141 -17.85 -15.05 -7.71
C ALA A 141 -16.91 -16.06 -8.38
N ASP A 142 -15.93 -15.59 -9.17
CA ASP A 142 -15.02 -16.48 -9.89
C ASP A 142 -13.54 -16.12 -9.71
N ARG A 143 -12.69 -17.15 -9.84
CA ARG A 143 -11.24 -17.05 -9.68
C ARG A 143 -10.58 -16.12 -10.71
N LYS A 144 -11.15 -16.00 -11.92
CA LYS A 144 -10.59 -15.15 -12.98
C LYS A 144 -10.78 -13.67 -12.64
N GLU A 145 -11.88 -13.34 -11.99
CA GLU A 145 -12.16 -11.99 -11.54
C GLU A 145 -11.24 -11.59 -10.39
N ILE A 146 -11.03 -12.49 -9.41
CA ILE A 146 -10.00 -12.31 -8.37
C ILE A 146 -8.64 -12.03 -9.02
N ASP A 147 -8.23 -12.83 -10.00
CA ASP A 147 -6.95 -12.63 -10.69
C ASP A 147 -6.84 -11.25 -11.37
N ARG A 148 -7.93 -10.75 -11.98
CA ARG A 148 -7.96 -9.40 -12.58
C ARG A 148 -7.82 -8.31 -11.52
N MET A 149 -8.54 -8.42 -10.40
CA MET A 149 -8.44 -7.43 -9.32
C MET A 149 -7.05 -7.40 -8.70
N LEU A 150 -6.42 -8.57 -8.53
CA LEU A 150 -5.06 -8.68 -8.03
C LEU A 150 -4.06 -8.04 -9.01
N GLU A 151 -4.28 -8.19 -10.31
CA GLU A 151 -3.44 -7.54 -11.32
C GLU A 151 -3.61 -6.02 -11.34
N ASP A 152 -4.86 -5.55 -11.21
CA ASP A 152 -5.16 -4.13 -11.06
C ASP A 152 -4.55 -3.54 -9.78
N PHE A 153 -4.57 -4.30 -8.67
CA PHE A 153 -3.86 -3.93 -7.45
C PHE A 153 -2.36 -3.79 -7.71
N ARG A 154 -1.70 -4.78 -8.32
CA ARG A 154 -0.25 -4.75 -8.60
C ARG A 154 0.12 -3.56 -9.48
N THR A 155 -0.65 -3.34 -10.54
CA THR A 155 -0.44 -2.22 -11.47
C THR A 155 -0.61 -0.87 -10.77
N THR A 156 -1.64 -0.74 -9.93
CA THR A 156 -1.91 0.49 -9.18
C THR A 156 -0.82 0.75 -8.14
N SER A 157 -0.45 -0.28 -7.36
CA SER A 157 0.65 -0.24 -6.38
C SER A 157 1.94 0.24 -7.03
N LEU A 158 2.33 -0.36 -8.16
CA LEU A 158 3.56 0.01 -8.87
C LEU A 158 3.56 1.48 -9.31
N ARG A 159 2.40 2.03 -9.70
CA ARG A 159 2.28 3.44 -10.09
C ARG A 159 2.42 4.37 -8.89
N ILE A 160 1.86 3.99 -7.74
CA ILE A 160 2.00 4.73 -6.48
C ILE A 160 3.45 4.68 -5.99
N ASP A 161 4.10 3.51 -6.04
CA ASP A 161 5.52 3.33 -5.67
C ASP A 161 6.41 4.26 -6.50
N ARG A 162 6.15 4.38 -7.82
CA ARG A 162 6.87 5.33 -8.69
C ARG A 162 6.66 6.78 -8.28
N ALA A 163 5.45 7.16 -7.85
CA ALA A 163 5.18 8.50 -7.33
C ALA A 163 5.97 8.76 -6.04
N PHE A 164 6.01 7.79 -5.12
CA PHE A 164 6.83 7.88 -3.91
C PHE A 164 8.32 8.01 -4.21
N GLN A 165 8.85 7.23 -5.15
CA GLN A 165 10.25 7.35 -5.55
C GLN A 165 10.62 8.77 -5.98
N GLN A 166 9.72 9.49 -6.66
CA GLN A 166 9.97 10.90 -7.02
C GLN A 166 10.05 11.80 -5.78
N ILE A 167 9.20 11.59 -4.77
CA ILE A 167 9.25 12.33 -3.50
C ILE A 167 10.64 12.17 -2.89
N PHE A 168 11.13 10.94 -2.68
CA PHE A 168 12.39 10.72 -1.98
C PHE A 168 13.63 11.14 -2.79
N LEU A 169 13.60 11.00 -4.12
CA LEU A 169 14.70 11.44 -5.00
C LEU A 169 14.82 12.96 -5.05
N ARG A 170 13.68 13.68 -5.00
CA ARG A 170 13.64 15.14 -5.19
C ARG A 170 13.42 15.91 -3.91
N ASN A 171 13.31 15.25 -2.74
CA ASN A 171 12.77 15.89 -1.54
C ASN A 171 13.55 17.15 -1.12
N SER A 172 14.90 17.12 -1.17
CA SER A 172 15.73 18.28 -0.84
C SER A 172 15.51 19.46 -1.80
N LEU A 173 15.42 19.17 -3.10
CA LEU A 173 15.12 20.18 -4.13
C LEU A 173 13.69 20.71 -4.00
N CYS A 174 12.75 19.84 -3.64
CA CYS A 174 11.34 20.17 -3.42
C CYS A 174 11.19 21.14 -2.23
N LEU A 175 11.84 20.85 -1.10
CA LEU A 175 11.84 21.71 0.08
C LEU A 175 12.51 23.06 -0.21
N LEU A 176 13.63 23.08 -0.94
CA LEU A 176 14.28 24.30 -1.40
C LEU A 176 13.35 25.15 -2.28
N ALA A 177 12.73 24.54 -3.29
CA ALA A 177 11.84 25.23 -4.22
C ALA A 177 10.60 25.80 -3.52
N LYS A 178 10.12 25.15 -2.44
CA LYS A 178 8.97 25.61 -1.66
C LYS A 178 9.35 26.52 -0.48
N GLY A 179 10.62 26.90 -0.33
CA GLY A 179 11.09 27.77 0.75
C GLY A 179 10.98 27.16 2.15
N MET A 180 10.93 25.83 2.24
CA MET A 180 10.70 25.06 3.48
C MET A 180 11.99 24.40 4.01
N LEU A 181 13.15 24.74 3.46
CA LEU A 181 14.43 24.26 3.98
C LEU A 181 14.82 25.10 5.20
N HIS A 182 14.61 24.58 6.40
CA HIS A 182 15.16 25.14 7.62
C HIS A 182 16.24 24.20 8.15
N ASN A 183 17.40 24.80 8.47
CA ASN A 183 18.62 24.12 8.95
C ASN A 183 18.35 23.24 10.18
#